data_AF-A0A7V9B0R1-F1
#
_entry.id   AF-A0A7V9B0R1-F1
#
_cell.length_a   1.000
_cell.length_b   1.000
_cell.length_c   1.000
_cell.angle_alpha   90.00
_cell.angle_beta   90.00
_cell.angle_gamma   90.00
#
_symmetry.space_group_name_H-M   'P 1'
#
loop_
_entity.id
_entity.type
_entity.pdbx_description
1 polymer ?
#
loop_
_entity_poly.entity_id
_entity_poly.type
_entity_poly.pdbx_seq_one_letter_code
_entity_poly.pdbx_strand_id
1 'polypeptide(L)'
;MTYRTTPPSVLAWLACYVVWVVLSALGLWLFLKLRINAVDIARRLSGNAYAVSTADRVGTVVLGLTWLVGVVVLESVLRTAVTRHRLQSRAARIAIVMVAMLIVSYALQWLL
;
A
#
# COMPACT_ATOMS: atom_id res chain seq x y z
N MET A 1 -24.14 -31.78 8.14
CA MET A 1 -24.09 -30.39 8.65
C MET A 1 -23.91 -29.45 7.47
N THR A 2 -25.01 -28.99 6.88
CA THR A 2 -25.05 -28.06 5.76
C THR A 2 -24.93 -26.64 6.32
N TYR A 3 -23.75 -26.02 6.20
CA TYR A 3 -23.57 -24.62 6.57
C TYR A 3 -24.41 -23.74 5.63
N ARG A 4 -25.49 -23.14 6.14
CA ARG A 4 -26.17 -22.04 5.45
C ARG A 4 -25.20 -20.85 5.45
N THR A 5 -24.50 -20.66 4.34
CA THR A 5 -23.78 -19.41 4.07
C THR A 5 -24.83 -18.34 3.81
N THR A 6 -25.15 -17.56 4.84
CA THR A 6 -25.97 -16.36 4.68
C THR A 6 -25.29 -15.43 3.68
N PRO A 7 -26.02 -14.88 2.70
CA PRO A 7 -25.43 -13.94 1.76
C PRO A 7 -24.86 -12.75 2.53
N PRO A 8 -23.65 -12.27 2.17
CA PRO A 8 -23.05 -11.12 2.83
C PRO A 8 -23.96 -9.92 2.70
N SER A 9 -24.21 -9.23 3.82
CA SER A 9 -25.05 -8.03 3.83
C SER A 9 -24.42 -6.93 2.97
N VAL A 10 -25.27 -6.08 2.36
CA VAL A 10 -24.83 -4.90 1.60
C VAL A 10 -23.88 -4.03 2.42
N LEU A 11 -24.11 -3.97 3.75
CA LEU A 11 -23.27 -3.24 4.69
C LEU A 11 -21.82 -3.77 4.75
N ALA A 12 -21.62 -5.09 4.65
CA ALA A 12 -20.28 -5.70 4.64
C ALA A 12 -19.49 -5.34 3.37
N TRP A 13 -20.19 -5.22 2.24
CA TRP A 13 -19.59 -4.77 0.98
C TRP A 13 -19.21 -3.29 1.03
N LEU A 14 -20.08 -2.42 1.55
CA LEU A 14 -19.76 -1.02 1.78
C LEU A 14 -18.53 -0.86 2.69
N ALA A 15 -18.48 -1.58 3.82
CA ALA A 15 -17.33 -1.58 4.71
C ALA A 15 -16.04 -2.05 4.01
N CYS A 16 -16.13 -3.07 3.14
CA CYS A 16 -15.01 -3.54 2.34
C CYS A 16 -14.44 -2.46 1.42
N TYR A 17 -15.31 -1.71 0.72
CA TYR A 17 -14.85 -0.63 -0.16
C TYR A 17 -14.25 0.54 0.62
N VAL A 18 -14.82 0.91 1.77
CA VAL A 18 -14.24 1.93 2.65
C VAL A 18 -12.83 1.52 3.10
N VAL A 19 -12.67 0.28 3.58
CA VAL A 19 -11.36 -0.26 3.98
C VAL A 19 -10.39 -0.28 2.81
N TRP A 20 -10.84 -0.67 1.61
CA TRP A 20 -10.03 -0.66 0.41
C TRP A 20 -9.53 0.75 0.06
N VAL A 21 -10.41 1.76 0.05
CA VAL A 21 -10.02 3.16 -0.23
C VAL A 21 -9.00 3.65 0.79
N VAL A 22 -9.24 3.41 2.09
CA VAL A 22 -8.35 3.82 3.17
C VAL A 22 -6.97 3.18 3.03
N LEU A 23 -6.91 1.86 2.80
CA LEU A 23 -5.65 1.15 2.63
C LEU A 23 -4.92 1.56 1.33
N SER A 24 -5.64 1.84 0.24
CA SER A 24 -5.06 2.34 -1.00
C SER A 24 -4.45 3.74 -0.83
N ALA A 25 -5.15 4.64 -0.12
CA ALA A 25 -4.65 5.97 0.21
C ALA A 25 -3.41 5.89 1.12
N LEU A 26 -3.42 5.01 2.11
CA LEU A 26 -2.30 4.80 3.02
C LEU A 26 -1.10 4.16 2.30
N GLY A 27 -1.35 3.25 1.37
CA GLY A 27 -0.34 2.71 0.46
C GLY A 27 0.27 3.81 -0.41
N LEU A 28 -0.56 4.67 -1.02
CA LEU A 28 -0.08 5.79 -1.84
C LEU A 28 0.82 6.74 -1.02
N TRP A 29 0.40 7.06 0.21
CA TRP A 29 1.18 7.88 1.13
C TRP A 29 2.56 7.26 1.40
N LEU A 30 2.60 5.97 1.73
CA LEU A 30 3.85 5.25 1.96
C LEU A 30 4.75 5.28 0.72
N PHE A 31 4.19 5.10 -0.47
CA PHE A 31 4.92 5.17 -1.74
C PHE A 31 5.56 6.55 -1.97
N LEU A 32 4.82 7.64 -1.72
CA LEU A 32 5.35 9.00 -1.83
C LEU A 32 6.51 9.23 -0.87
N LYS A 33 6.40 8.74 0.37
CA LYS A 33 7.48 8.80 1.36
C LYS A 33 8.71 8.00 0.93
N LEU A 34 8.51 6.78 0.43
CA LEU A 34 9.60 5.93 -0.06
C LEU A 34 10.35 6.60 -1.22
N ARG A 35 9.62 7.26 -2.13
CA ARG A 35 10.21 8.02 -3.25
C ARG A 35 11.10 9.14 -2.75
N ILE A 36 10.64 9.93 -1.78
CA ILE A 36 11.44 11.02 -1.20
C ILE A 36 12.75 10.47 -0.63
N ASN A 37 12.66 9.42 0.18
CA ASN A 37 13.84 8.78 0.76
C ASN A 37 14.80 8.23 -0.31
N ALA A 38 14.28 7.61 -1.37
CA ALA A 38 15.10 7.08 -2.46
C ALA A 38 15.85 8.20 -3.20
N VAL A 39 15.20 9.35 -3.43
CA VAL A 39 15.84 10.52 -4.07
C VAL A 39 16.93 11.10 -3.16
N ASP A 40 16.69 11.22 -1.85
CA ASP A 40 17.68 11.73 -0.91
C ASP A 40 18.90 10.81 -0.80
N ILE A 41 18.69 9.48 -0.76
CA ILE A 41 19.77 8.50 -0.79
C ILE A 41 20.58 8.63 -2.10
N ALA A 42 19.89 8.70 -3.24
CA ALA A 42 20.54 8.82 -4.54
C ALA A 42 21.39 10.10 -4.67
N ARG A 43 20.89 11.22 -4.14
CA ARG A 43 21.65 12.49 -4.09
C ARG A 43 22.94 12.35 -3.29
N ARG A 44 22.91 11.64 -2.16
CA ARG A 44 24.09 11.41 -1.33
C ARG A 44 25.10 10.46 -1.96
N LEU A 45 24.63 9.41 -2.64
CA LEU A 45 25.50 8.39 -3.22
C LEU A 45 26.17 8.83 -4.53
N SER A 46 25.42 9.42 -5.46
CA SER A 46 25.87 9.49 -6.84
C SER A 46 26.56 10.80 -7.23
N GLY A 47 26.36 11.90 -6.49
CA GLY A 47 26.92 13.23 -6.79
C GLY A 47 26.54 13.84 -8.16
N ASN A 48 25.97 13.04 -9.06
CA ASN A 48 25.65 13.36 -10.44
C ASN A 48 24.15 13.64 -10.60
N ALA A 49 23.82 14.92 -10.77
CA ALA A 49 22.44 15.40 -10.88
C ALA A 49 21.66 14.78 -12.05
N TYR A 50 22.31 14.44 -13.16
CA TYR A 50 21.66 13.85 -14.33
C TYR A 50 21.17 12.41 -14.07
N ALA A 51 21.97 11.61 -13.36
CA ALA A 51 21.59 10.25 -13.00
C ALA A 51 20.38 10.25 -12.03
N VAL A 52 20.39 11.15 -11.04
CA VAL A 52 19.29 11.31 -10.07
C VAL A 52 17.99 11.73 -10.76
N SER A 53 18.04 12.69 -11.68
CA SER A 53 16.85 13.14 -12.44
C SER A 53 16.22 12.02 -13.26
N THR A 54 17.05 11.20 -13.91
CA THR A 54 16.54 10.11 -14.77
C THR A 54 15.95 9.00 -13.91
N ALA A 55 16.65 8.62 -12.83
CA ALA A 55 16.18 7.63 -11.88
C ALA A 55 14.86 8.05 -11.21
N ASP A 56 14.68 9.34 -10.89
CA ASP A 56 13.44 9.84 -10.30
C ASP A 56 12.24 9.70 -11.25
N ARG A 57 12.40 10.06 -12.52
CA ARG A 57 11.31 9.95 -13.52
C ARG A 57 10.91 8.49 -13.76
N VAL A 58 11.89 7.63 -14.01
CA VAL A 58 11.65 6.19 -14.23
C VAL A 58 11.09 5.55 -12.97
N GLY A 59 11.67 5.85 -11.81
CA GLY A 59 11.22 5.38 -10.51
C GLY A 59 9.77 5.77 -10.24
N THR A 60 9.37 6.99 -10.56
CA THR A 60 7.97 7.45 -10.39
C THR A 60 7.00 6.61 -11.22
N VAL A 61 7.35 6.31 -12.48
CA VAL A 61 6.50 5.47 -13.35
C VAL A 61 6.41 4.04 -12.84
N VAL A 62 7.54 3.44 -12.49
CA VAL A 62 7.59 2.06 -11.98
C VAL A 62 6.84 1.94 -10.65
N LEU A 63 7.03 2.89 -9.73
CA LEU A 63 6.32 2.94 -8.45
C LEU A 63 4.82 3.15 -8.66
N GLY A 64 4.42 4.03 -9.59
CA GLY A 64 3.02 4.24 -9.95
C GLY A 64 2.34 2.98 -10.48
N LEU A 65 2.98 2.27 -11.42
CA LEU A 65 2.49 0.99 -11.93
C LEU A 65 2.41 -0.07 -10.84
N THR A 66 3.45 -0.17 -10.00
CA THR A 66 3.48 -1.11 -8.87
C THR A 66 2.35 -0.83 -7.88
N TRP A 67 2.09 0.44 -7.56
CA TRP A 67 0.98 0.84 -6.71
C TRP A 67 -0.36 0.46 -7.33
N LEU A 68 -0.56 0.72 -8.62
CA LEU A 68 -1.80 0.43 -9.32
C LEU A 68 -2.11 -1.07 -9.33
N VAL A 69 -1.11 -1.91 -9.58
CA VAL A 69 -1.21 -3.37 -9.44
C VAL A 69 -1.54 -3.74 -7.99
N GLY A 70 -0.87 -3.12 -7.02
CA GLY A 70 -1.13 -3.34 -5.59
C GLY A 70 -2.57 -3.05 -5.18
N VAL A 71 -3.16 -1.96 -5.70
CA VAL A 71 -4.55 -1.56 -5.43
C VAL A 71 -5.55 -2.59 -5.98
N VAL A 72 -5.32 -3.11 -7.19
CA VAL A 72 -6.16 -4.14 -7.81
C VAL A 72 -6.05 -5.47 -7.05
N VAL A 73 -4.84 -5.87 -6.67
CA VAL A 73 -4.61 -7.08 -5.87
C VAL A 73 -5.27 -6.96 -4.50
N LEU A 74 -5.14 -5.79 -3.85
CA LEU A 74 -5.75 -5.51 -2.55
C LEU A 74 -7.27 -5.64 -2.61
N GLU A 75 -7.90 -5.14 -3.68
CA GLU A 75 -9.33 -5.29 -3.90
C GLU A 75 -9.73 -6.77 -3.94
N SER A 76 -9.06 -7.57 -4.79
CA SER A 76 -9.33 -9.00 -4.92
C SER A 76 -9.18 -9.75 -3.58
N VAL A 77 -8.16 -9.41 -2.80
CA VAL A 77 -7.92 -9.98 -1.47
C VAL A 77 -9.03 -9.61 -0.49
N LEU A 78 -9.48 -8.36 -0.49
CA LEU A 78 -10.56 -7.88 0.39
C LEU A 78 -11.92 -8.47 0.00
N ARG A 79 -12.25 -8.55 -1.30
CA ARG A 79 -13.46 -9.23 -1.79
C ARG A 79 -13.50 -10.69 -1.35
N THR A 80 -12.38 -11.39 -1.44
CA THR A 80 -12.24 -12.78 -0.95
C THR A 80 -12.35 -12.88 0.58
N ALA A 81 -11.99 -11.82 1.30
CA ALA A 81 -12.11 -11.78 2.76
C ALA A 81 -13.55 -11.55 3.23
N VAL A 82 -14.35 -10.78 2.47
CA VAL A 82 -15.80 -10.62 2.70
C VAL A 82 -16.52 -11.96 2.57
N THR A 83 -16.27 -12.71 1.50
CA THR A 83 -16.94 -14.00 1.25
C THR A 83 -16.60 -15.05 2.31
N ARG A 84 -15.44 -14.94 2.96
CA ARG A 84 -15.01 -15.84 4.05
C ARG A 84 -15.30 -15.32 5.46
N HIS A 85 -15.99 -14.19 5.60
CA HIS A 85 -16.24 -13.50 6.89
C HIS A 85 -14.95 -13.23 7.72
N ARG A 86 -13.79 -13.06 7.07
CA ARG A 86 -12.50 -12.80 7.71
C ARG A 86 -11.91 -11.43 7.36
N LEU A 87 -12.77 -10.47 7.00
CA LEU A 87 -12.38 -9.12 6.60
C LEU A 87 -11.49 -8.45 7.65
N GLN A 88 -11.93 -8.46 8.92
CA GLN A 88 -11.25 -7.74 10.01
C GLN A 88 -9.82 -8.23 10.23
N SER A 89 -9.62 -9.54 10.34
CA SER A 89 -8.29 -10.12 10.59
C SER A 89 -7.30 -9.84 9.44
N ARG A 90 -7.76 -9.90 8.19
CA ARG A 90 -6.90 -9.61 7.03
C ARG A 90 -6.62 -8.11 6.89
N ALA A 91 -7.63 -7.27 7.03
CA ALA A 91 -7.48 -5.82 6.96
C ALA A 91 -6.52 -5.32 8.06
N ALA A 92 -6.67 -5.80 9.30
CA ALA A 92 -5.79 -5.46 10.40
C ALA A 92 -4.33 -5.88 10.12
N ARG A 93 -4.11 -7.08 9.58
CA ARG A 93 -2.75 -7.55 9.23
C ARG A 93 -2.11 -6.65 8.16
N ILE A 94 -2.85 -6.27 7.13
CA ILE A 94 -2.36 -5.37 6.07
C ILE A 94 -2.07 -3.98 6.64
N ALA A 95 -2.97 -3.44 7.46
CA ALA A 95 -2.80 -2.15 8.12
C ALA A 95 -1.55 -2.13 9.02
N ILE A 96 -1.33 -3.17 9.83
CA ILE A 96 -0.15 -3.29 10.70
C ILE A 96 1.14 -3.28 9.86
N VAL A 97 1.18 -4.04 8.76
CA VAL A 97 2.36 -4.07 7.88
C VAL A 97 2.60 -2.71 7.25
N MET A 98 1.56 -2.02 6.78
CA MET A 98 1.70 -0.68 6.21
C MET A 98 2.18 0.35 7.23
N VAL A 99 1.63 0.31 8.46
CA VAL A 99 2.05 1.19 9.55
C VAL A 99 3.50 0.91 9.95
N ALA A 100 3.90 -0.36 10.05
CA ALA A 100 5.28 -0.73 10.33
C ALA A 100 6.23 -0.21 9.24
N MET A 101 5.88 -0.35 7.97
CA MET A 101 6.65 0.20 6.85
C MET A 101 6.73 1.74 6.89
N LEU A 102 5.64 2.43 7.27
CA LEU A 102 5.67 3.88 7.46
C LEU A 102 6.64 4.28 8.57
N ILE A 103 6.61 3.60 9.72
CA ILE A 103 7.52 3.85 10.84
C ILE A 103 8.97 3.68 10.40
N VAL A 104 9.29 2.58 9.71
CA VAL A 104 10.63 2.34 9.15
C VAL A 104 11.04 3.44 8.17
N SER A 105 10.12 3.86 7.30
CA SER A 105 10.36 4.94 6.34
C SER A 105 10.66 6.28 7.02
N TYR A 106 9.93 6.62 8.09
CA TYR A 106 10.22 7.81 8.89
C TYR A 106 11.54 7.70 9.65
N ALA A 107 11.86 6.54 10.22
CA ALA A 107 13.14 6.31 10.90
C ALA A 107 14.33 6.47 9.94
N LEU A 108 14.21 5.96 8.71
CA LEU A 108 15.18 6.19 7.63
C LEU A 108 15.33 7.68 7.32
N GLN A 109 14.22 8.42 7.24
CA GLN A 109 14.23 9.85 6.98
C GLN A 109 14.92 10.66 8.11
N TRP A 110 14.84 10.20 9.36
CA TRP A 110 15.56 10.80 10.49
C TRP A 110 17.07 10.49 10.49
N LEU A 111 17.47 9.32 9.98
CA LEU A 111 18.87 8.89 9.91
C LEU A 111 19.64 9.49 8.74
N LEU A 112 18.93 9.82 7.66
CA LEU A 112 19.49 10.50 6.49
C LEU A 112 19.56 11.99 6.79
#